data_AF-D3TZC9-F1
#
_entry.id   AF-D3TZC9-F1
#
_cell.length_a   1.000
_cell.length_b   1.000
_cell.length_c   1.000
_cell.angle_alpha   90.00
_cell.angle_beta   90.00
_cell.angle_gamma   90.00
#
_symmetry.space_group_name_H-M   'P 1'
#
loop_
_entity.id
_entity.type
_entity.pdbx_description
1 polymer ?
#
loop_
_entity_poly.entity_id
_entity_poly.type
_entity_poly.pdbx_seq_one_letter_code
_entity_poly.pdbx_strand_id
1 'polypeptide(L)'
;MKRLKNDFNKKINLNNIGKSIKLLRRIEKRIRYLTDEIRRKDAREKIILGSLVVKAGLRNADKSFILGCLIHAAKLNTNSKEYKDFEKIGRSAFSDTRGQDDKQFRS
;
A
#
# COMPACT_ATOMS: atom_id res chain seq x y z
N MET A 1 39.67 28.58 39.47
CA MET A 1 38.45 27.76 39.62
C MET A 1 37.34 28.01 38.57
N LYS A 2 37.03 29.26 38.15
CA LYS A 2 35.94 29.54 37.19
C LYS A 2 36.10 28.91 35.79
N ARG A 3 37.33 28.90 35.23
CA ARG A 3 37.62 28.31 33.90
C ARG A 3 37.31 26.81 33.84
N LEU A 4 37.78 26.05 34.82
CA LEU A 4 37.54 24.59 34.91
C LEU A 4 36.05 24.24 34.94
N LYS A 5 35.22 24.98 35.68
CA LYS A 5 33.76 24.77 35.70
C LYS A 5 33.11 25.01 34.33
N ASN A 6 33.57 26.02 33.58
CA ASN A 6 33.06 26.30 32.23
C ASN A 6 33.44 25.21 31.23
N ASP A 7 34.69 24.72 31.28
CA ASP A 7 35.16 23.65 30.39
C ASP A 7 34.40 22.33 30.65
N PHE A 8 34.13 22.03 31.92
CA PHE A 8 33.34 20.87 32.32
C PHE A 8 31.89 20.96 31.82
N ASN A 9 31.23 22.11 32.04
CA ASN A 9 29.86 22.34 31.56
C ASN A 9 29.77 22.27 30.02
N LYS A 10 30.77 22.81 29.31
CA LYS A 10 30.85 22.72 27.84
C LYS A 10 30.96 21.27 27.37
N LYS A 11 31.79 20.46 28.02
CA LYS A 11 31.96 19.03 27.70
C LYS A 11 30.69 18.22 27.95
N ILE A 12 29.98 18.48 29.06
CA ILE A 12 28.68 17.85 29.35
C ILE A 12 27.66 18.22 28.26
N ASN A 13 27.59 19.48 27.88
CA ASN A 13 26.66 19.95 26.84
C ASN A 13 26.96 19.31 25.47
N LEU A 14 28.23 19.26 25.06
CA LEU A 14 28.67 18.59 23.82
C LEU A 14 28.29 17.10 23.80
N ASN A 15 28.47 16.40 24.92
CA ASN A 15 28.09 14.99 25.04
C ASN A 15 26.57 14.80 24.93
N ASN A 16 25.79 15.70 25.52
CA ASN A 16 24.32 15.66 25.43
C ASN A 16 23.85 15.93 24.00
N ILE A 17 24.45 16.91 23.31
CA ILE A 17 24.19 17.18 21.89
C ILE A 17 24.51 15.96 21.02
N GLY A 18 25.66 15.30 21.23
CA GLY A 18 26.02 14.09 20.49
C GLY A 18 25.03 12.94 20.68
N LYS A 19 24.52 12.75 21.91
CA LYS A 19 23.45 11.77 22.19
C LYS A 19 22.16 12.12 21.45
N SER A 20 21.75 13.39 21.46
CA SER A 20 20.55 13.88 20.76
C SER A 20 20.66 13.69 19.24
N ILE A 21 21.80 14.02 18.62
CA ILE A 21 22.04 13.81 17.19
C ILE A 21 21.90 12.33 16.82
N LYS A 22 22.47 11.42 17.63
CA LYS A 22 22.36 9.98 17.40
C LYS A 22 20.92 9.48 17.49
N LEU A 23 20.13 10.05 18.40
CA LEU A 23 18.70 9.75 18.52
C LEU A 23 17.91 10.27 17.33
N LEU A 24 18.13 11.52 16.91
CA LEU A 24 17.49 12.11 15.73
C LEU A 24 17.73 11.28 14.47
N ARG A 25 18.97 10.84 14.23
CA ARG A 25 19.30 9.95 13.10
C ARG A 25 18.51 8.63 13.13
N ARG A 26 18.27 8.07 14.32
CA ARG A 26 17.46 6.84 14.47
C ARG A 26 15.99 7.12 14.17
N ILE A 27 15.46 8.24 14.65
CA ILE A 27 14.08 8.67 14.39
C ILE A 27 13.88 8.90 12.89
N GLU A 28 14.76 9.63 12.22
CA GLU A 28 14.71 9.83 10.77
C GLU A 28 14.74 8.51 9.98
N LYS A 29 15.62 7.58 10.39
CA LYS A 29 15.67 6.25 9.76
C LYS A 29 14.35 5.50 9.96
N ARG A 30 13.72 5.63 11.13
CA ARG A 30 12.43 5.01 11.43
C ARG A 30 11.31 5.64 10.61
N ILE A 31 11.29 6.97 10.47
CA ILE A 31 10.33 7.69 9.63
C ILE A 31 10.43 7.22 8.18
N ARG A 32 11.65 7.19 7.61
CA ARG A 32 11.87 6.67 6.25
C ARG A 32 11.34 5.26 6.06
N TYR A 33 11.66 4.34 7.00
CA TYR A 33 11.16 2.97 6.94
C TYR A 33 9.62 2.91 6.92
N LEU A 34 8.96 3.69 7.78
CA LEU A 34 7.50 3.73 7.84
C LEU A 34 6.89 4.30 6.56
N THR A 35 7.48 5.37 6.00
CA THR A 35 7.05 5.94 4.71
C THR A 35 7.19 4.92 3.58
N ASP A 36 8.30 4.18 3.52
CA ASP A 36 8.52 3.14 2.51
C ASP A 36 7.56 1.96 2.70
N GLU A 37 7.21 1.61 3.93
CA GLU A 37 6.22 0.59 4.22
C GLU A 37 4.82 1.00 3.72
N ILE A 38 4.42 2.25 3.96
CA ILE A 38 3.15 2.81 3.46
C ILE A 38 3.13 2.75 1.93
N ARG A 39 4.18 3.23 1.26
CA ARG A 39 4.30 3.17 -0.21
C ARG A 39 4.23 1.75 -0.75
N ARG A 40 4.90 0.80 -0.10
CA ARG A 40 4.87 -0.62 -0.50
C ARG A 40 3.50 -1.26 -0.30
N LYS A 41 2.74 -0.85 0.72
CA LYS A 41 1.36 -1.31 0.92
C LYS A 41 0.45 -0.76 -0.19
N ASP A 42 0.50 0.55 -0.43
CA ASP A 42 -0.27 1.22 -1.48
C ASP A 42 0.03 0.65 -2.89
N ALA A 43 1.31 0.42 -3.20
CA ALA A 43 1.69 -0.19 -4.48
C ALA A 43 1.13 -1.61 -4.64
N ARG A 44 1.16 -2.44 -3.58
CA ARG A 44 0.59 -3.79 -3.62
C ARG A 44 -0.93 -3.76 -3.80
N GLU A 45 -1.62 -2.86 -3.11
CA GLU A 45 -3.06 -2.70 -3.24
C GLU A 45 -3.46 -2.29 -4.67
N LYS A 46 -2.75 -1.33 -5.27
CA LYS A 46 -2.94 -0.92 -6.66
C LYS A 46 -2.70 -2.07 -7.65
N ILE A 47 -1.67 -2.90 -7.41
CA ILE A 47 -1.40 -4.08 -8.23
C ILE A 47 -2.55 -5.09 -8.13
N ILE A 48 -3.04 -5.37 -6.92
CA ILE A 48 -4.17 -6.30 -6.71
C ILE A 48 -5.41 -5.76 -7.43
N LEU A 49 -5.76 -4.49 -7.25
CA LEU A 49 -6.91 -3.88 -7.92
C LEU A 49 -6.76 -3.91 -9.45
N GLY A 50 -5.56 -3.61 -9.98
CA GLY A 50 -5.28 -3.73 -11.41
C GLY A 50 -5.43 -5.17 -11.94
N SER A 51 -5.04 -6.17 -11.13
CA SER A 51 -5.20 -7.58 -11.51
C SER A 51 -6.66 -8.00 -11.66
N LEU A 52 -7.58 -7.39 -10.88
CA LEU A 52 -9.03 -7.63 -11.02
C LEU A 52 -9.55 -7.19 -12.39
N VAL A 53 -9.09 -6.02 -12.87
CA VAL A 53 -9.47 -5.50 -14.19
C VAL A 53 -9.01 -6.44 -15.31
N VAL A 54 -7.78 -6.95 -15.22
CA VAL A 54 -7.26 -7.93 -16.19
C VAL A 54 -8.08 -9.22 -16.15
N LYS A 55 -8.38 -9.72 -14.94
CA LYS A 55 -9.16 -10.95 -14.75
C LYS A 55 -10.59 -10.83 -15.28
N ALA A 56 -11.18 -9.64 -15.21
CA ALA A 56 -12.48 -9.35 -15.80
C ALA A 56 -12.46 -9.27 -17.35
N GLY A 57 -11.30 -9.51 -17.99
CA GLY A 57 -11.15 -9.41 -19.44
C GLY A 57 -11.05 -7.98 -19.97
N LEU A 58 -10.85 -7.00 -19.09
CA LEU A 58 -10.92 -5.57 -19.43
C LEU A 58 -9.54 -4.95 -19.69
N ARG A 59 -8.49 -5.74 -19.93
CA ARG A 59 -7.13 -5.25 -20.14
C ARG A 59 -7.05 -4.20 -21.28
N ASN A 60 -7.81 -4.41 -22.34
CA ASN A 60 -7.81 -3.55 -23.52
C ASN A 60 -9.03 -2.60 -23.57
N ALA A 61 -9.85 -2.58 -22.52
CA ALA A 61 -11.02 -1.71 -22.46
C ALA A 61 -10.58 -0.25 -22.21
N ASP A 62 -11.41 0.70 -22.65
CA ASP A 62 -11.17 2.12 -22.38
C ASP A 62 -11.18 2.41 -20.86
N LYS A 63 -10.26 3.25 -20.41
CA LYS A 63 -10.10 3.56 -18.98
C LYS A 63 -11.33 4.26 -18.40
N SER A 64 -12.00 5.08 -19.20
CA SER A 64 -13.21 5.81 -18.80
C SER A 64 -14.39 4.84 -18.64
N PHE A 65 -14.48 3.83 -19.51
CA PHE A 65 -15.47 2.77 -19.37
C PHE A 65 -15.28 1.99 -18.06
N ILE A 66 -14.06 1.51 -17.78
CA ILE A 66 -13.74 0.78 -16.54
C ILE A 66 -14.09 1.64 -15.32
N LEU A 67 -13.66 2.90 -15.30
CA LEU A 67 -13.94 3.81 -14.20
C LEU A 67 -15.46 4.05 -14.03
N GLY A 68 -16.20 4.20 -15.13
CA GLY A 68 -17.65 4.34 -15.13
C GLY A 68 -18.35 3.13 -14.49
N CYS A 69 -17.96 1.91 -14.87
CA CYS A 69 -18.47 0.68 -14.26
C CYS A 69 -18.21 0.62 -12.75
N LEU A 70 -16.98 0.95 -12.32
CA LEU A 70 -16.61 0.93 -10.90
C LEU A 70 -17.37 1.98 -10.09
N ILE A 71 -17.54 3.20 -10.62
CA ILE A 71 -18.34 4.25 -9.98
C ILE A 71 -19.81 3.84 -9.88
N HIS A 72 -20.35 3.21 -10.92
CA HIS A 72 -21.72 2.71 -10.89
C HIS A 72 -21.89 1.62 -9.82
N ALA A 73 -20.96 0.66 -9.75
CA ALA A 73 -20.98 -0.40 -8.74
C ALA A 73 -20.80 0.15 -7.31
N ALA A 74 -19.94 1.15 -7.12
CA ALA A 74 -19.67 1.76 -5.81
C ALA A 74 -20.89 2.48 -5.20
N LYS A 75 -21.90 2.83 -6.01
CA LYS A 75 -23.15 3.45 -5.55
C LYS A 75 -24.18 2.43 -5.06
N LEU A 76 -23.96 1.14 -5.32
CA LEU A 76 -24.91 0.10 -4.94
C LEU A 76 -24.91 -0.10 -3.42
N ASN A 77 -26.09 -0.35 -2.86
CA ASN A 77 -26.21 -0.77 -1.47
C ASN A 77 -25.72 -2.22 -1.32
N THR A 78 -24.90 -2.50 -0.33
CA THR A 78 -24.33 -3.84 -0.08
C THR A 78 -25.39 -4.92 0.19
N ASN A 79 -26.58 -4.53 0.63
CA ASN A 79 -27.72 -5.44 0.84
C ASN A 79 -28.63 -5.60 -0.38
N SER A 80 -28.42 -4.78 -1.42
CA SER A 80 -29.21 -4.85 -2.65
C SER A 80 -28.98 -6.19 -3.37
N LYS A 81 -30.01 -6.63 -4.10
CA LYS A 81 -29.91 -7.82 -4.95
C LYS A 81 -28.80 -7.67 -5.99
N GLU A 82 -28.70 -6.50 -6.62
CA GLU A 82 -27.71 -6.19 -7.66
C GLU A 82 -26.27 -6.30 -7.14
N TYR A 83 -25.99 -5.77 -5.95
CA TYR A 83 -24.67 -5.92 -5.34
C TYR A 83 -24.34 -7.40 -5.07
N LYS A 84 -25.30 -8.16 -4.52
CA LYS A 84 -25.15 -9.59 -4.24
C LYS A 84 -24.95 -10.42 -5.51
N ASP A 85 -25.62 -10.04 -6.60
CA ASP A 85 -25.46 -10.70 -7.90
C ASP A 85 -24.04 -10.47 -8.45
N PHE A 86 -23.53 -9.23 -8.39
CA PHE A 86 -22.13 -8.96 -8.76
C PHE A 86 -21.13 -9.70 -7.87
N GLU A 87 -21.37 -9.75 -6.55
CA GLU A 87 -20.53 -10.51 -5.64
C GLU A 87 -20.50 -12.00 -6.00
N LYS A 88 -21.66 -12.59 -6.32
CA LYS A 88 -21.77 -13.98 -6.74
C LYS A 88 -21.01 -14.25 -8.04
N ILE A 89 -21.18 -13.40 -9.05
CA ILE A 89 -20.44 -13.49 -10.33
C ILE A 89 -18.93 -13.43 -10.08
N GLY A 90 -18.49 -12.46 -9.27
CA GLY A 90 -17.08 -12.30 -8.92
C GLY A 90 -16.51 -13.55 -8.23
N ARG A 91 -17.23 -14.10 -7.25
CA ARG A 91 -16.83 -15.34 -6.55
C ARG A 91 -16.67 -16.52 -7.52
N SER A 92 -17.60 -16.70 -8.46
CA SER A 92 -17.51 -17.74 -9.49
C SER A 92 -16.30 -17.53 -10.43
N ALA A 93 -16.04 -16.29 -10.85
CA ALA A 93 -14.85 -15.99 -11.66
C ALA A 93 -13.53 -16.29 -10.92
N PHE A 94 -13.53 -16.29 -9.58
CA PHE A 94 -12.38 -16.73 -8.77
C PHE A 94 -12.24 -18.25 -8.65
N SER A 95 -13.33 -19.01 -8.68
CA SER A 95 -13.27 -20.48 -8.65
C SER A 95 -12.83 -21.06 -9.99
N ASP A 96 -13.31 -20.49 -11.10
CA ASP A 96 -13.16 -21.09 -12.43
C ASP A 96 -11.72 -21.00 -12.96
N THR A 97 -10.94 -20.00 -12.52
CA THR A 97 -9.54 -19.85 -12.94
C THR A 97 -8.60 -20.91 -12.38
N ARG A 98 -8.96 -21.61 -11.29
CA ARG A 98 -8.11 -22.70 -10.76
C ARG A 98 -7.97 -23.89 -11.72
N GLY A 99 -8.79 -23.97 -12.78
CA GLY A 99 -8.70 -24.99 -13.82
C GLY A 99 -8.26 -24.47 -15.20
N GLN A 100 -8.01 -23.18 -15.36
CA GLN A 100 -7.58 -22.59 -16.65
C GLN A 100 -6.09 -22.25 -16.70
N ASP A 101 -5.45 -21.99 -15.55
CA ASP A 101 -4.01 -21.71 -15.48
C ASP A 101 -3.15 -22.90 -16.00
N ASP A 102 -3.67 -24.13 -15.94
CA ASP A 102 -3.00 -25.34 -16.47
C ASP A 102 -3.09 -25.49 -18.00
N LYS A 103 -4.07 -24.87 -18.66
CA LYS A 103 -4.34 -25.07 -20.10
C LYS A 103 -3.70 -24.02 -21.00
N GLN A 104 -3.40 -22.84 -20.47
CA GLN A 104 -2.93 -21.71 -21.28
C GLN A 104 -1.41 -21.66 -21.45
N PHE A 105 -0.65 -22.48 -20.69
CA PHE A 105 0.82 -22.56 -20.80
C PHE A 105 1.32 -23.79 -21.60
N ARG A 106 0.41 -24.59 -22.18
CA ARG A 106 0.73 -25.83 -22.92
C ARG A 106 0.34 -25.82 -24.39
N SER A 107 0.04 -24.66 -24.98
CA SER A 107 -0.23 -24.54 -26.42
C SER A 107 0.65 -23.49 -27.07
#